data_AF-A0A0D5ZDN1-F1
#
_entry.id   AF-A0A0D5ZDN1-F1
#
_cell.length_a   1.000
_cell.length_b   1.000
_cell.length_c   1.000
_cell.angle_alpha   90.00
_cell.angle_beta   90.00
_cell.angle_gamma   90.00
#
_symmetry.space_group_name_H-M   'P 1'
#
loop_
_entity.id
_entity.type
_entity.pdbx_description
1 polymer ?
#
loop_
_entity_poly.entity_id
_entity_poly.type
_entity_poly.pdbx_seq_one_letter_code
_entity_poly.pdbx_strand_id
1 'polypeptide(L)'
;MPSSDLEYGSAGASIAAGILTFIVLGWLPVYGWIVAGLVAGLVARGSLRGTVSAIVSGAVVSGIVIALSILVSPSVLTTYTAFIGSNQLVTDVMGKLQAAMAMQPVVLIKALAVSAIVVPAIGGFIGGSILSPRRYEEEYEEVPEAVEASETS
;
A
#
# COMPACT_ATOMS: atom_id res chain seq x y z
N MET A 1 -32.22 8.68 7.13
CA MET A 1 -31.08 8.67 6.18
C MET A 1 -30.12 7.58 6.62
N PRO A 2 -30.05 6.42 5.94
CA PRO A 2 -29.01 5.45 6.19
C PRO A 2 -27.71 5.92 5.53
N SER A 3 -26.62 5.73 6.26
CA SER A 3 -25.25 6.20 6.01
C SER A 3 -24.61 5.59 4.76
N SER A 4 -24.42 6.40 3.71
CA SER A 4 -23.56 6.11 2.55
C SER A 4 -22.06 6.05 2.91
N ASP A 5 -21.69 6.33 4.16
CA ASP A 5 -20.30 6.41 4.61
C ASP A 5 -19.70 5.03 5.00
N LEU A 6 -20.49 3.95 4.97
CA LEU A 6 -20.03 2.60 5.31
C LEU A 6 -19.50 1.78 4.11
N GLU A 7 -19.72 2.23 2.88
CA GLU A 7 -19.34 1.47 1.67
C GLU A 7 -17.97 1.86 1.10
N TYR A 8 -17.46 3.05 1.42
CA TYR A 8 -16.17 3.54 0.92
C TYR A 8 -15.04 3.17 1.89
N GLY A 9 -14.02 2.43 1.41
CA GLY A 9 -12.83 2.13 2.20
C GLY A 9 -12.10 3.41 2.65
N SER A 10 -11.59 3.44 3.88
CA SER A 10 -10.87 4.60 4.42
C SER A 10 -9.45 4.69 3.84
N ALA A 11 -9.15 5.80 3.16
CA ALA A 11 -7.82 6.03 2.58
C ALA A 11 -6.71 6.13 3.64
N GLY A 12 -7.03 6.64 4.83
CA GLY A 12 -6.09 6.68 5.95
C GLY A 12 -5.78 5.30 6.50
N ALA A 13 -6.82 4.45 6.63
CA ALA A 13 -6.66 3.08 7.10
C ALA A 13 -5.86 2.22 6.11
N SER A 14 -6.07 2.39 4.80
CA SER A 14 -5.32 1.64 3.79
C SER A 14 -3.84 2.01 3.73
N ILE A 15 -3.51 3.29 3.87
CA ILE A 15 -2.11 3.75 3.97
C ILE A 15 -1.47 3.18 5.22
N ALA A 16 -2.13 3.28 6.38
CA ALA A 16 -1.61 2.75 7.64
C ALA A 16 -1.39 1.22 7.57
N ALA A 17 -2.36 0.49 7.01
CA ALA A 17 -2.25 -0.96 6.80
C ALA A 17 -1.10 -1.31 5.84
N GLY A 18 -0.93 -0.54 4.75
CA GLY A 18 0.20 -0.68 3.82
C GLY A 18 1.54 -0.48 4.51
N ILE A 19 1.70 0.60 5.29
CA ILE A 19 2.94 0.90 6.04
C ILE A 19 3.24 -0.21 7.04
N LEU A 20 2.25 -0.64 7.84
CA LEU A 20 2.45 -1.72 8.80
C LEU A 20 2.86 -3.02 8.11
N THR A 21 2.22 -3.36 7.00
CA THR A 21 2.56 -4.56 6.24
C THR A 21 3.96 -4.46 5.63
N PHE A 22 4.38 -3.27 5.19
CA PHE A 22 5.75 -3.01 4.76
C PHE A 22 6.78 -3.21 5.86
N ILE A 23 6.48 -2.75 7.08
CA ILE A 23 7.39 -2.91 8.22
C ILE A 23 7.51 -4.40 8.57
N VAL A 24 6.39 -5.13 8.56
CA VAL A 24 6.34 -6.54 8.99
C VAL A 24 6.90 -7.49 7.92
N LEU A 25 6.64 -7.24 6.63
CA LEU A 25 6.95 -8.16 5.54
C LEU A 25 7.93 -7.60 4.51
N GLY A 26 8.19 -6.30 4.47
CA GLY A 26 9.01 -5.65 3.44
C GLY A 26 10.47 -6.09 3.40
N TRP A 27 10.95 -6.78 4.44
CA TRP A 27 12.28 -7.40 4.43
C TRP A 27 12.33 -8.68 3.57
N LEU A 28 11.18 -9.32 3.32
CA LEU A 28 11.06 -10.46 2.41
C LEU A 28 11.19 -9.97 0.95
N PRO A 29 12.16 -10.49 0.18
CA PRO A 29 12.37 -10.07 -1.19
C PRO A 29 11.15 -10.39 -2.07
N VAL A 30 10.74 -9.42 -2.90
CA VAL A 30 9.65 -9.49 -3.89
C VAL A 30 8.25 -9.68 -3.29
N TYR A 31 8.01 -10.72 -2.49
CA TYR A 31 6.70 -11.07 -1.96
C TYR A 31 6.20 -10.08 -0.92
N GLY A 32 7.07 -9.62 -0.01
CA GLY A 32 6.67 -8.68 1.04
C GLY A 32 6.11 -7.36 0.50
N TRP A 33 6.66 -6.91 -0.62
CA TRP A 33 6.35 -5.64 -1.25
C TRP A 33 5.02 -5.69 -2.01
N ILE A 34 4.77 -6.80 -2.72
CA ILE A 34 3.48 -7.06 -3.39
C ILE A 34 2.37 -7.24 -2.35
N VAL A 35 2.63 -8.01 -1.29
CA VAL A 35 1.65 -8.29 -0.23
C VAL A 35 1.27 -7.01 0.51
N ALA A 36 2.23 -6.14 0.81
CA ALA A 36 1.95 -4.84 1.41
C ALA A 36 1.06 -3.96 0.51
N GLY A 37 1.33 -3.95 -0.79
CA GLY A 37 0.45 -3.33 -1.78
C GLY A 37 -0.96 -3.93 -1.76
N LEU A 38 -1.07 -5.26 -1.82
CA LEU A 38 -2.35 -5.99 -1.79
C LEU A 38 -3.19 -5.65 -0.57
N VAL A 39 -2.60 -5.65 0.63
CA VAL A 39 -3.29 -5.32 1.88
C VAL A 39 -3.77 -3.87 1.86
N ALA A 40 -2.92 -2.93 1.43
CA ALA A 40 -3.34 -1.53 1.26
C ALA A 40 -4.52 -1.41 0.29
N GLY A 41 -4.45 -2.11 -0.85
CA GLY A 41 -5.51 -2.17 -1.85
C GLY A 41 -6.83 -2.69 -1.30
N LEU A 42 -6.80 -3.83 -0.60
CA LEU A 42 -7.98 -4.47 -0.01
C LEU A 42 -8.69 -3.54 0.96
N VAL A 43 -7.95 -2.84 1.82
CA VAL A 43 -8.50 -1.89 2.79
C VAL A 43 -9.06 -0.63 2.09
N ALA A 44 -8.47 -0.22 0.97
CA ALA A 44 -8.91 0.95 0.21
C ALA A 44 -10.25 0.73 -0.53
N ARG A 45 -10.62 -0.54 -0.81
CA ARG A 45 -11.86 -0.92 -1.52
C ARG A 45 -12.06 -0.15 -2.83
N GLY A 46 -11.05 -0.18 -3.69
CA GLY A 46 -11.10 0.43 -5.03
C GLY A 46 -9.73 0.46 -5.66
N SER A 47 -9.63 0.09 -6.94
CA SER A 47 -8.34 -0.10 -7.64
C SER A 47 -7.48 1.16 -7.65
N LEU A 48 -8.04 2.31 -8.04
CA LEU A 48 -7.31 3.58 -8.10
C LEU A 48 -6.84 4.04 -6.71
N ARG A 49 -7.72 3.94 -5.71
CA ARG A 49 -7.41 4.33 -4.32
C ARG A 49 -6.41 3.37 -3.68
N GLY A 50 -6.51 2.08 -4.02
CA GLY A 50 -5.57 1.03 -3.63
C GLY A 50 -4.18 1.30 -4.17
N THR A 51 -4.05 1.59 -5.46
CA THR A 51 -2.77 1.98 -6.08
C THR A 51 -2.18 3.22 -5.41
N VAL A 52 -2.96 4.28 -5.22
CA VAL A 52 -2.50 5.51 -4.57
C VAL A 52 -2.05 5.24 -3.13
N SER A 53 -2.82 4.47 -2.36
CA SER A 53 -2.46 4.11 -0.99
C SER A 53 -1.17 3.29 -0.91
N ALA A 54 -0.97 2.37 -1.86
CA ALA A 54 0.25 1.58 -1.94
C ALA A 54 1.47 2.44 -2.29
N ILE A 55 1.35 3.37 -3.26
CA ILE A 55 2.40 4.33 -3.61
C ILE A 55 2.77 5.19 -2.40
N VAL A 56 1.78 5.75 -1.71
CA VAL A 56 2.02 6.60 -0.54
C VAL A 56 2.68 5.81 0.58
N SER A 57 2.20 4.60 0.88
CA SER A 57 2.81 3.74 1.90
C SER A 57 4.26 3.39 1.57
N GLY A 58 4.56 3.07 0.31
CA GLY A 58 5.89 2.77 -0.18
C GLY A 58 6.84 3.98 -0.13
N ALA A 59 6.35 5.17 -0.47
CA ALA A 59 7.12 6.41 -0.37
C ALA A 59 7.47 6.74 1.09
N VAL A 60 6.52 6.57 2.01
CA VAL A 60 6.75 6.78 3.45
C VAL A 60 7.81 5.81 3.98
N VAL A 61 7.68 4.53 3.67
CA VAL A 61 8.64 3.49 4.12
C VAL A 61 10.03 3.74 3.51
N SER A 62 10.11 4.13 2.25
CA SER A 62 11.38 4.52 1.61
C SER A 62 12.02 5.71 2.31
N GLY A 63 11.22 6.73 2.65
CA GLY A 63 11.68 7.89 3.41
C GLY A 63 12.25 7.50 4.78
N ILE A 64 11.59 6.57 5.48
CA ILE A 64 12.09 6.02 6.75
C ILE A 64 13.43 5.30 6.55
N VAL A 65 13.55 4.43 5.55
CA VAL A 65 14.81 3.70 5.26
C VAL A 65 15.94 4.67 4.94
N ILE A 66 15.68 5.68 4.10
CA ILE A 66 16.69 6.70 3.76
C ILE A 66 17.10 7.49 5.01
N ALA A 67 16.13 7.92 5.81
CA ALA A 67 16.39 8.65 7.05
C ALA A 67 17.23 7.80 8.02
N LEU A 68 16.88 6.52 8.20
CA LEU A 68 17.65 5.59 9.04
C LEU A 68 19.06 5.40 8.51
N SER A 69 19.24 5.25 7.19
CA SER A 69 20.57 5.05 6.59
C SER A 69 21.50 6.26 6.78
N ILE A 70 20.94 7.48 6.92
CA ILE A 70 21.71 8.71 7.11
C ILE A 70 21.90 9.02 8.61
N LEU A 71 20.89 8.77 9.44
CA LEU A 71 20.86 9.19 10.84
C LEU A 71 21.40 8.13 11.81
N VAL A 72 21.32 6.84 11.46
CA VAL A 72 21.79 5.75 12.32
C VAL A 72 23.26 5.48 12.05
N SER A 73 24.07 5.37 13.10
CA SER A 73 25.48 4.98 12.98
C SER A 73 25.63 3.45 12.86
N PRO A 74 26.58 2.92 12.08
CA PRO A 74 26.79 1.48 11.93
C PRO A 74 27.00 0.73 13.26
N SER A 75 27.59 1.39 14.26
CA SER A 75 27.83 0.84 15.60
C SER A 75 26.55 0.52 16.37
N VAL A 76 25.46 1.23 16.05
CA VAL A 76 24.14 0.99 16.66
C VAL A 76 23.55 -0.29 16.08
N LEU A 77 23.71 -0.53 14.77
CA LEU A 77 23.22 -1.75 14.12
C LEU A 77 23.91 -2.99 14.65
N THR A 78 25.24 -2.97 14.84
CA THR A 78 25.99 -4.10 15.40
C THR A 78 25.63 -4.40 16.86
N THR A 79 25.18 -3.40 17.62
CA THR A 79 24.65 -3.60 18.97
C THR A 79 23.29 -4.30 18.91
N TYR A 80 22.40 -3.88 18.01
CA TYR A 80 21.09 -4.51 17.84
C TYR A 80 21.17 -5.94 17.30
N THR A 81 22.09 -6.24 16.39
CA THR A 81 22.27 -7.61 15.87
C THR A 81 22.63 -8.61 16.95
N ALA A 82 23.31 -8.17 18.03
CA ALA A 82 23.64 -9.03 19.17
C ALA A 82 22.42 -9.40 20.02
N PHE A 83 21.34 -8.60 19.98
CA PHE A 83 20.09 -8.87 20.71
C PHE A 83 19.07 -9.65 19.87
N ILE A 84 19.21 -9.66 18.54
CA ILE A 84 18.30 -10.37 17.64
C ILE A 84 18.72 -11.85 17.60
N GLY A 85 17.95 -12.72 18.26
CA GLY A 85 18.18 -14.17 18.27
C GLY A 85 17.89 -14.91 16.95
N SER A 86 17.53 -14.19 15.88
CA SER A 86 17.22 -14.75 14.57
C SER A 86 18.28 -14.36 13.54
N ASN A 87 19.04 -15.35 13.07
CA ASN A 87 20.06 -15.17 12.04
C ASN A 87 19.47 -14.66 10.71
N GLN A 88 18.22 -15.01 10.40
CA GLN A 88 17.54 -14.53 9.19
C GLN A 88 17.23 -13.03 9.28
N LEU A 89 16.69 -12.55 10.40
CA LEU A 89 16.41 -11.12 10.59
C LEU A 89 17.70 -10.29 10.59
N VAL A 90 18.77 -10.80 11.20
CA VAL A 90 20.09 -10.16 11.16
C VAL A 90 20.62 -10.07 9.72
N THR A 91 20.54 -11.14 8.95
CA THR A 91 21.11 -11.17 7.60
C THR A 91 20.27 -10.38 6.60
N ASP A 92 18.95 -10.56 6.62
CA ASP A 92 18.05 -9.95 5.63
C ASP A 92 17.65 -8.52 5.99
N VAL A 93 17.40 -8.19 7.26
CA VAL A 93 17.01 -6.83 7.65
C VAL A 93 18.26 -5.99 7.89
N MET A 94 19.13 -6.42 8.80
CA MET A 94 20.30 -5.63 9.19
C MET A 94 21.37 -5.63 8.10
N GLY A 95 21.59 -6.75 7.42
CA GLY A 95 22.50 -6.81 6.28
C GLY A 95 22.08 -5.92 5.10
N LYS A 96 20.79 -5.89 4.76
CA LYS A 96 20.28 -4.97 3.70
C LYS A 96 20.33 -3.50 4.15
N LEU A 97 20.06 -3.21 5.42
CA LEU A 97 20.18 -1.85 5.95
C LEU A 97 21.65 -1.38 5.95
N GLN A 98 22.59 -2.23 6.36
CA GLN A 98 24.01 -1.93 6.31
C GLN A 98 24.52 -1.75 4.87
N ALA A 99 24.02 -2.55 3.93
CA ALA A 99 24.28 -2.36 2.51
C ALA A 99 23.72 -1.03 1.99
N ALA A 100 22.51 -0.64 2.42
CA ALA A 100 21.90 0.64 2.07
C ALA A 100 22.69 1.84 2.61
N MET A 101 23.26 1.73 3.81
CA MET A 101 24.12 2.76 4.40
C MET A 101 25.45 2.93 3.65
N ALA A 102 25.96 1.86 3.03
CA ALA A 102 27.18 1.91 2.22
C ALA A 102 26.93 2.42 0.79
N MET A 103 25.68 2.49 0.33
CA MET A 103 25.34 2.98 -1.01
C MET A 103 25.36 4.50 -1.09
N GLN A 104 25.73 5.03 -2.26
CA GLN A 104 25.57 6.45 -2.55
C GLN A 104 24.07 6.82 -2.54
N PRO A 105 23.67 7.98 -1.96
CA PRO A 105 22.26 8.33 -1.78
C PRO A 105 21.42 8.29 -3.06
N VAL A 106 21.99 8.72 -4.19
CA VAL A 106 21.32 8.73 -5.49
C VAL A 106 21.00 7.31 -5.98
N VAL A 107 21.88 6.34 -5.72
CA VAL A 107 21.68 4.93 -6.07
C VAL A 107 20.61 4.31 -5.18
N LEU A 108 20.66 4.62 -3.88
CA LEU A 108 19.68 4.17 -2.90
C LEU A 108 18.25 4.62 -3.25
N ILE A 109 18.09 5.90 -3.60
CA ILE A 109 16.79 6.47 -4.00
C ILE A 109 16.23 5.75 -5.23
N LYS A 110 17.06 5.48 -6.25
CA LYS A 110 16.62 4.77 -7.46
C LYS A 110 16.22 3.33 -7.18
N ALA A 111 16.99 2.61 -6.36
CA ALA A 111 16.70 1.23 -5.99
C ALA A 111 15.39 1.11 -5.19
N LEU A 112 15.18 2.03 -4.24
CA LEU A 112 13.94 2.12 -3.46
C LEU A 112 12.75 2.56 -4.31
N ALA A 113 12.91 3.49 -5.24
CA ALA A 113 11.80 3.95 -6.08
C ALA A 113 11.16 2.79 -6.87
N VAL A 114 11.96 1.90 -7.46
CA VAL A 114 11.43 0.77 -8.22
C VAL A 114 10.79 -0.27 -7.30
N SER A 115 11.48 -0.65 -6.23
CA SER A 115 11.02 -1.71 -5.32
C SER A 115 9.85 -1.29 -4.43
N ALA A 116 9.86 -0.06 -3.92
CA ALA A 116 8.89 0.48 -2.97
C ALA A 116 7.66 1.10 -3.61
N ILE A 117 7.72 1.48 -4.89
CA ILE A 117 6.62 2.22 -5.51
C ILE A 117 5.96 1.37 -6.59
N VAL A 118 6.72 0.80 -7.52
CA VAL A 118 6.16 0.09 -8.68
C VAL A 118 5.54 -1.25 -8.26
N VAL A 119 6.30 -2.09 -7.55
CA VAL A 119 5.85 -3.42 -7.11
C VAL A 119 4.62 -3.33 -6.19
N PRO A 120 4.55 -2.40 -5.23
CA PRO A 120 3.40 -2.28 -4.34
C PRO A 120 2.21 -1.62 -5.02
N ALA A 121 2.43 -0.71 -5.98
CA ALA A 121 1.35 -0.16 -6.79
C ALA A 121 0.58 -1.26 -7.54
N ILE A 122 1.29 -2.27 -8.07
CA ILE A 122 0.67 -3.44 -8.70
C ILE A 122 -0.16 -4.22 -7.67
N GLY A 123 0.40 -4.49 -6.50
CA GLY A 123 -0.34 -5.13 -5.41
C GLY A 123 -1.58 -4.34 -4.99
N GLY A 124 -1.46 -3.02 -4.85
CA GLY A 124 -2.54 -2.10 -4.48
C GLY A 124 -3.66 -2.05 -5.50
N PHE A 125 -3.31 -2.08 -6.78
CA PHE A 125 -4.30 -2.18 -7.85
C PHE A 125 -5.10 -3.49 -7.76
N ILE A 126 -4.41 -4.62 -7.60
CA ILE A 126 -5.03 -5.95 -7.49
C ILE A 126 -5.88 -6.05 -6.22
N GLY A 127 -5.37 -5.61 -5.07
CA GLY A 127 -6.11 -5.64 -3.81
C GLY A 127 -7.34 -4.74 -3.84
N GLY A 128 -7.19 -3.56 -4.46
CA GLY A 128 -8.27 -2.60 -4.60
C GLY A 128 -9.35 -3.03 -5.58
N SER A 129 -9.02 -3.84 -6.60
CA SER A 129 -10.01 -4.32 -7.58
C SER A 129 -10.89 -5.45 -7.02
N ILE A 130 -10.40 -6.24 -6.05
CA ILE A 130 -11.15 -7.35 -5.45
C ILE A 130 -12.39 -6.86 -4.69
N LEU A 131 -12.25 -5.77 -3.93
CA LEU A 131 -13.33 -5.22 -3.08
C LEU A 131 -13.87 -3.90 -3.61
N SER A 132 -13.60 -3.57 -4.88
CA SER A 132 -14.17 -2.37 -5.49
C SER A 132 -15.70 -2.50 -5.47
N PRO A 133 -16.43 -1.54 -4.86
CA PRO A 133 -17.87 -1.51 -4.96
C PRO A 133 -18.21 -1.52 -6.44
N ARG A 134 -18.84 -2.59 -6.92
CA ARG A 134 -19.51 -2.53 -8.21
C ARG A 134 -20.58 -1.48 -8.00
N ARG A 135 -20.45 -0.33 -8.66
CA ARG A 135 -21.65 0.41 -9.08
C ARG A 135 -22.42 -0.62 -9.90
N TYR A 136 -23.37 -1.29 -9.26
CA TYR A 136 -24.59 -1.62 -9.97
C TYR A 136 -25.10 -0.25 -10.39
N GLU A 137 -24.79 0.14 -11.62
CA GLU A 137 -25.66 1.02 -12.34
C GLU A 137 -27.02 0.35 -12.20
N GLU A 138 -27.86 0.89 -11.32
CA GLU A 138 -29.30 0.84 -11.54
C GLU A 138 -29.45 1.38 -12.96
N GLU A 139 -29.47 0.44 -13.89
CA GLU A 139 -30.15 0.55 -15.16
C GLU A 139 -31.47 1.19 -14.79
N TYR A 140 -31.56 2.51 -15.00
CA TYR A 140 -32.84 3.16 -15.13
C TYR A 140 -33.46 2.43 -16.32
N GLU A 141 -34.19 1.37 -16.01
CA GLU A 141 -35.20 0.80 -16.86
C GLU A 141 -36.09 2.01 -17.17
N GLU A 142 -35.82 2.67 -18.30
CA GLU A 142 -36.71 3.66 -18.89
C GLU A 142 -38.02 2.92 -19.09
N VAL A 143 -38.88 2.98 -18.07
CA VAL A 143 -40.24 2.49 -18.15
C VAL A 143 -40.83 3.22 -19.35
N PRO A 144 -41.17 2.52 -20.44
CA PRO A 144 -41.77 3.18 -21.58
C PRO A 144 -43.03 3.87 -21.06
N GLU A 145 -43.10 5.19 -21.27
CA GLU A 145 -44.20 6.05 -20.90
C GLU A 145 -45.45 5.58 -21.65
N ALA A 146 -46.09 4.55 -21.10
CA ALA A 146 -47.32 3.99 -21.61
C ALA A 146 -48.45 4.92 -21.15
N VAL A 147 -48.89 5.77 -22.08
CA VAL A 147 -50.29 5.96 -22.47
C VAL A 147 -51.30 6.15 -21.33
N GLU A 148 -51.95 7.33 -21.37
CA GLU A 148 -53.28 7.63 -20.83
C GLU A 148 -53.46 7.82 -19.32
N ALA A 149 -53.44 9.09 -18.92
CA ALA A 149 -54.52 9.71 -18.13
C ALA A 149 -54.41 11.23 -18.36
N SER A 150 -55.42 12.00 -18.72
CA SER A 150 -56.86 11.77 -18.73
C SER A 150 -57.50 12.94 -19.51
N GLU A 151 -58.55 12.64 -20.25
CA GLU A 151 -59.65 13.56 -20.48
C GLU A 151 -59.94 14.38 -19.20
N THR A 152 -59.80 15.70 -19.29
CA THR A 152 -60.41 16.75 -18.43
C THR A 152 -59.80 18.07 -18.93
N SER A 153 -60.48 19.09 -19.40
CA SER A 153 -61.88 19.43 -19.65
C SER A 153 -61.88 20.64 -20.60
#